data_AF-A0A1M5LRD1-F1
#
_entry.id   AF-A0A1M5LRD1-F1
#
_cell.length_a   1.000
_cell.length_b   1.000
_cell.length_c   1.000
_cell.angle_alpha   90.00
_cell.angle_beta   90.00
_cell.angle_gamma   90.00
#
_symmetry.space_group_name_H-M   'P 1'
#
loop_
_entity.id
_entity.type
_entity.pdbx_description
1 polymer ?
#
loop_
_entity_poly.entity_id
_entity_poly.type
_entity_poly.pdbx_seq_one_letter_code
_entity_poly.pdbx_strand_id
1 'polypeptide(L)'
;MKKLIVLFSLILTYSCSSEETDSGMKIDNDYPIPKEYKITPPTWILGTWVDSGTKKIVFTKSDIICDPAGNPLSAKGETLYYIIQEQDPEITQTQTENSYFLQYKISSSERRTFNFIKISETEIESKGTYKGIFTKK
;
A
#
# COMPACT_ATOMS: atom_id res chain seq x y z
N MET A 1 20.88 44.18 28.14
CA MET A 1 20.86 44.90 26.84
C MET A 1 22.18 44.65 26.11
N LYS A 2 22.13 44.56 24.77
CA LYS A 2 23.20 44.22 23.77
C LYS A 2 23.32 42.70 23.53
N LYS A 3 22.63 42.12 22.54
CA LYS A 3 22.81 42.12 21.07
C LYS A 3 24.08 41.37 20.61
N LEU A 4 23.93 40.20 19.98
CA LEU A 4 24.29 39.88 18.58
C LEU A 4 24.16 38.35 18.37
N ILE A 5 23.26 37.89 17.50
CA ILE A 5 23.52 37.38 16.13
C ILE A 5 24.43 36.13 16.13
N VAL A 6 23.84 34.96 15.83
CA VAL A 6 24.33 34.12 14.72
C VAL A 6 23.13 33.51 14.01
N LEU A 7 22.95 33.97 12.78
CA LEU A 7 22.12 33.45 11.72
C LEU A 7 22.74 32.12 11.25
N PHE A 8 21.98 31.02 11.25
CA PHE A 8 22.32 29.86 10.43
C PHE A 8 21.13 29.54 9.54
N SER A 9 21.13 30.22 8.39
CA SER A 9 20.30 29.91 7.24
C SER A 9 20.83 28.66 6.54
N LEU A 10 19.93 28.05 5.76
CA LEU A 10 20.11 26.92 4.86
C LEU A 10 20.25 25.57 5.55
N ILE A 11 19.30 24.68 5.27
CA ILE A 11 19.55 23.47 4.48
C ILE A 11 18.22 22.96 3.91
N LEU A 12 18.08 23.19 2.59
CA LEU A 12 17.55 22.27 1.57
C LEU A 12 16.06 21.90 1.58
N THR A 13 15.27 22.74 0.91
CA THR A 13 14.03 22.32 0.24
C THR A 13 14.36 21.40 -0.94
N TYR A 14 14.33 20.09 -0.73
CA TYR A 14 14.16 19.14 -1.84
C TYR A 14 12.66 18.97 -2.11
N SER A 15 12.10 19.86 -2.92
CA SER A 15 10.91 19.53 -3.71
C SER A 15 11.37 18.71 -4.91
N CYS A 16 11.53 17.40 -4.72
CA CYS A 16 11.48 16.47 -5.84
C CYS A 16 10.01 16.20 -6.16
N SER A 17 9.43 17.08 -6.97
CA SER A 17 8.29 16.72 -7.82
C SER A 17 8.84 15.88 -8.96
N SER A 18 8.95 14.57 -8.76
CA SER A 18 9.07 13.64 -9.86
C SER A 18 7.66 13.31 -10.34
N GLU A 19 7.26 13.96 -11.43
CA GLU A 19 6.15 13.52 -12.26
C GLU A 19 6.51 12.15 -12.84
N GLU A 20 6.13 11.08 -12.14
CA GLU A 20 6.25 9.75 -12.69
C GLU A 20 5.07 9.52 -13.63
N THR A 21 5.42 9.48 -14.92
CA THR A 21 4.51 9.19 -16.02
C THR A 21 4.01 7.76 -15.86
N ASP A 22 2.75 7.68 -15.45
CA ASP A 22 1.93 6.49 -15.30
C ASP A 22 1.85 5.70 -16.62
N SER A 23 2.50 4.55 -16.65
CA SER A 23 2.38 3.55 -17.72
C SER A 23 2.12 2.17 -17.11
N GLY A 24 0.92 1.99 -16.56
CA GLY A 24 0.45 0.70 -16.08
C GLY A 24 -1.03 0.69 -15.72
N MET A 25 -1.89 0.54 -16.74
CA MET A 25 -3.35 0.32 -16.65
C MET A 25 -4.13 1.46 -15.94
N LYS A 26 -4.42 2.51 -16.71
CA LYS A 26 -5.35 3.59 -16.33
C LYS A 26 -6.77 3.04 -16.25
N ILE A 27 -7.33 2.98 -15.05
CA ILE A 27 -8.74 3.28 -14.88
C ILE A 27 -8.81 4.80 -14.90
N ASP A 28 -9.01 5.36 -16.10
CA ASP A 28 -9.34 6.78 -16.30
C ASP A 28 -10.63 7.05 -15.55
N ASN A 29 -10.53 7.54 -14.32
CA ASN A 29 -11.50 8.45 -13.74
C ASN A 29 -10.79 9.17 -12.61
N ASP A 30 -10.71 10.49 -12.74
CA ASP A 30 -10.24 11.47 -11.76
C ASP A 30 -11.18 11.52 -10.53
N TYR A 31 -11.73 10.35 -10.13
CA TYR A 31 -12.69 10.22 -9.06
C TYR A 31 -11.96 10.53 -7.76
N PRO A 32 -12.35 11.60 -7.04
CA PRO A 32 -11.67 11.99 -5.82
C PRO A 32 -11.87 10.88 -4.79
N ILE A 33 -10.83 10.09 -4.53
CA ILE A 33 -10.85 9.07 -3.47
C ILE A 33 -10.65 9.79 -2.13
N PRO A 34 -11.65 9.74 -1.22
CA PRO A 34 -11.52 10.24 0.13
C PRO A 34 -10.30 9.66 0.83
N LYS A 35 -9.67 10.44 1.72
CA LYS A 35 -8.40 10.04 2.36
C LYS A 35 -8.54 8.75 3.16
N GLU A 36 -9.69 8.55 3.78
CA GLU A 36 -10.09 7.36 4.53
C GLU A 36 -10.13 6.08 3.69
N TYR A 37 -10.30 6.19 2.38
CA TYR A 37 -10.34 5.05 1.46
C TYR A 37 -9.02 4.82 0.73
N LYS A 38 -7.98 5.60 1.03
CA LYS A 38 -6.65 5.40 0.46
C LYS A 38 -5.95 4.24 1.14
N ILE A 39 -5.57 3.22 0.37
CA ILE A 39 -4.70 2.14 0.84
C ILE A 39 -3.28 2.69 0.89
N THR A 40 -2.64 2.64 2.05
CA THR A 40 -1.29 3.20 2.24
C THR A 40 -0.38 2.17 2.92
N PRO A 41 0.27 1.28 2.16
CA PRO A 41 1.25 0.35 2.73
C PRO A 41 2.46 1.10 3.31
N PRO A 42 3.04 0.64 4.44
CA PRO A 42 4.20 1.28 5.04
C PRO A 42 5.45 1.14 4.16
N THR A 43 6.40 2.07 4.29
CA THR A 43 7.60 2.13 3.43
C THR A 43 8.44 0.85 3.47
N TRP A 44 8.52 0.17 4.61
CA TRP A 44 9.31 -1.05 4.77
C TRP A 44 8.80 -2.22 3.93
N ILE A 45 7.50 -2.28 3.62
CA ILE A 45 6.90 -3.38 2.87
C ILE A 45 6.89 -3.13 1.36
N LEU A 46 7.22 -1.93 0.90
CA LEU A 46 7.22 -1.60 -0.52
C LEU A 46 8.18 -2.49 -1.32
N GLY A 47 7.76 -2.88 -2.52
CA GLY A 47 8.53 -3.73 -3.43
C GLY A 47 7.80 -5.00 -3.85
N THR A 48 8.55 -5.91 -4.47
CA THR A 48 8.05 -7.21 -4.92
C THR A 48 8.53 -8.30 -3.97
N TRP A 49 7.60 -9.16 -3.57
CA TRP A 49 7.81 -10.24 -2.63
C TRP A 49 7.36 -11.56 -3.25
N VAL A 50 8.18 -12.58 -3.17
CA VAL A 50 7.92 -13.90 -3.76
C VAL A 50 8.05 -14.98 -2.71
N ASP A 51 7.21 -16.02 -2.79
CA ASP A 51 7.40 -17.21 -1.97
C ASP A 51 8.34 -18.21 -2.67
N SER A 52 8.59 -19.36 -2.04
CA SER A 52 9.39 -20.44 -2.64
C SER A 52 8.70 -21.15 -3.82
N GLY A 53 7.43 -20.84 -4.07
CA GLY A 53 6.64 -21.37 -5.18
C GLY A 53 6.50 -20.32 -6.29
N THR A 54 5.25 -20.02 -6.64
CA THR A 54 4.88 -19.10 -7.72
C THR A 54 4.15 -17.86 -7.23
N LYS A 55 3.94 -17.71 -5.92
CA LYS A 55 3.16 -16.61 -5.38
C LYS A 55 3.98 -15.33 -5.39
N LYS A 56 3.31 -14.23 -5.70
CA LYS A 56 3.90 -12.90 -5.78
C LYS A 56 2.98 -11.88 -5.15
N ILE A 57 3.56 -10.98 -4.36
CA ILE A 57 2.90 -9.79 -3.83
C ILE A 57 3.71 -8.57 -4.25
N VAL A 58 3.04 -7.56 -4.80
CA VAL A 58 3.64 -6.27 -5.12
C VAL A 58 2.99 -5.20 -4.26
N PHE A 59 3.78 -4.52 -3.45
CA PHE A 59 3.33 -3.37 -2.67
C PHE A 59 3.80 -2.09 -3.33
N THR A 60 2.85 -1.22 -3.64
CA THR A 60 3.12 0.15 -4.09
C THR A 60 2.75 1.14 -3.01
N LYS A 61 3.01 2.43 -3.22
CA LYS A 61 2.61 3.48 -2.28
C LYS A 61 1.09 3.56 -2.07
N SER A 62 0.30 2.98 -2.97
CA SER A 62 -1.17 3.11 -2.95
C SER A 62 -1.93 1.79 -3.15
N ASP A 63 -1.25 0.64 -3.17
CA ASP A 63 -1.89 -0.63 -3.54
C ASP A 63 -1.13 -1.86 -3.03
N ILE A 64 -1.86 -2.96 -2.95
CA ILE A 64 -1.35 -4.32 -2.72
C ILE A 64 -1.87 -5.18 -3.88
N ILE A 65 -0.95 -5.72 -4.67
CA ILE A 65 -1.28 -6.58 -5.80
C ILE A 65 -0.82 -8.00 -5.50
N CYS A 66 -1.75 -8.94 -5.38
CA CYS A 66 -1.45 -10.37 -5.14
C CYS A 66 -1.75 -11.20 -6.38
N ASP A 67 -0.92 -12.21 -6.65
CA ASP A 67 -1.10 -13.08 -7.82
C ASP A 67 -1.28 -14.55 -7.40
N PRO A 68 -2.50 -15.00 -7.02
CA PRO A 68 -2.72 -16.37 -6.55
C PRO A 68 -2.59 -17.46 -7.62
N ALA A 69 -2.68 -17.13 -8.91
CA ALA A 69 -2.72 -18.12 -9.99
C ALA A 69 -2.56 -17.52 -11.42
N GLY A 70 -1.75 -16.48 -11.58
CA GLY A 70 -1.63 -15.72 -12.84
C GLY A 70 -2.73 -14.67 -13.06
N ASN A 71 -3.59 -14.45 -12.05
CA ASN A 71 -4.66 -13.46 -12.07
C ASN A 71 -4.36 -12.40 -11.01
N PRO A 72 -3.73 -11.26 -11.37
CA PRO A 72 -3.37 -10.23 -10.41
C PRO A 72 -4.62 -9.58 -9.82
N LEU A 73 -4.64 -9.50 -8.49
CA LEU A 73 -5.68 -8.89 -7.70
C LEU A 73 -5.17 -7.61 -7.07
N SER A 74 -5.75 -6.47 -7.42
CA SER A 74 -5.43 -5.16 -6.86
C SER A 74 -6.42 -4.80 -5.75
N ALA A 75 -5.92 -4.55 -4.54
CA ALA A 75 -6.76 -4.11 -3.44
C ALA A 75 -7.38 -2.73 -3.72
N LYS A 76 -6.62 -1.82 -4.34
CA LYS A 76 -7.13 -0.51 -4.79
C LYS A 76 -8.23 -0.68 -5.83
N GLY A 77 -8.07 -1.61 -6.77
CA GLY A 77 -9.07 -1.90 -7.79
C GLY A 77 -10.37 -2.43 -7.19
N GLU A 78 -10.27 -3.40 -6.27
CA GLU A 78 -11.44 -3.98 -5.60
C GLU A 78 -12.20 -2.94 -4.76
N THR A 79 -11.50 -2.04 -4.06
CA THR A 79 -12.17 -0.99 -3.26
C THR A 79 -12.74 0.13 -4.12
N LEU A 80 -12.07 0.49 -5.21
CA LEU A 80 -12.54 1.52 -6.14
C LEU A 80 -13.90 1.15 -6.76
N TYR A 81 -14.17 -0.14 -6.99
CA TYR A 81 -15.47 -0.60 -7.44
C TYR A 81 -16.62 -0.13 -6.53
N TYR A 82 -16.47 -0.27 -5.21
CA TYR A 82 -17.49 0.19 -4.25
C TYR A 82 -17.61 1.71 -4.21
N ILE A 83 -16.47 2.40 -4.24
CA ILE A 83 -16.42 3.87 -4.19
C ILE A 83 -17.16 4.48 -5.39
N ILE A 84 -16.95 3.92 -6.60
CA ILE A 84 -17.65 4.36 -7.82
C ILE A 84 -19.17 4.10 -7.75
N GLN A 85 -19.58 3.05 -7.03
CA GLN A 85 -21.00 2.73 -6.80
C GLN A 85 -21.61 3.49 -5.62
N GLU A 86 -20.89 4.49 -5.08
CA GLU A 86 -21.29 5.27 -3.90
C GLU A 86 -21.54 4.39 -2.66
N GLN A 87 -20.81 3.27 -2.55
CA GLN A 87 -20.87 2.35 -1.42
C GLN A 87 -19.60 2.44 -0.58
N ASP A 88 -19.75 2.23 0.72
CA ASP A 88 -18.62 2.15 1.64
C ASP A 88 -17.82 0.84 1.39
N PRO A 89 -16.52 0.93 1.01
CA PRO A 89 -15.65 -0.24 0.89
C PRO A 89 -15.23 -0.83 2.24
N GLU A 90 -15.62 -0.21 3.36
CA GLU A 90 -15.33 -0.64 4.74
C GLU A 90 -13.84 -0.91 4.96
N ILE A 91 -12.99 0.00 4.47
CA ILE A 91 -11.54 -0.12 4.59
C ILE A 91 -11.13 0.11 6.05
N THR A 92 -10.49 -0.90 6.63
CA THR A 92 -9.78 -0.82 7.90
C THR A 92 -8.31 -1.10 7.65
N GLN A 93 -7.43 -0.17 8.01
CA GLN A 93 -5.99 -0.38 7.92
C GLN A 93 -5.28 0.08 9.17
N THR A 94 -4.30 -0.71 9.60
CA THR A 94 -3.44 -0.41 10.76
C THR A 94 -2.01 -0.74 10.39
N GLN A 95 -1.08 0.14 10.75
CA GLN A 95 0.34 -0.05 10.50
C GLN A 95 1.14 0.19 11.76
N THR A 96 2.17 -0.62 11.94
CA THR A 96 3.23 -0.44 12.94
C THR A 96 4.58 -0.53 12.26
N GLU A 97 5.66 -0.44 13.03
CA GLU A 97 7.02 -0.66 12.51
C GLU A 97 7.23 -2.09 11.97
N ASN A 98 6.47 -3.06 12.49
CA ASN A 98 6.68 -4.49 12.20
C ASN A 98 5.44 -5.19 11.65
N SER A 99 4.32 -4.48 11.45
CA SER A 99 3.11 -5.10 10.93
C SER A 99 2.28 -4.16 10.07
N TYR A 100 1.58 -4.73 9.11
CA TYR A 100 0.60 -4.02 8.28
C TYR A 100 -0.66 -4.87 8.13
N PHE A 101 -1.78 -4.31 8.56
CA PHE A 101 -3.10 -4.91 8.44
C PHE A 101 -3.94 -4.09 7.47
N LEU A 102 -4.63 -4.76 6.55
CA LEU A 102 -5.63 -4.20 5.66
C LEU A 102 -6.83 -5.14 5.59
N GLN A 103 -8.02 -4.63 5.81
CA GLN A 103 -9.28 -5.31 5.59
C GLN A 103 -10.23 -4.42 4.79
N TYR A 104 -11.00 -5.01 3.89
CA TYR A 104 -12.02 -4.30 3.11
C TYR A 104 -13.11 -5.25 2.59
N LYS A 105 -14.22 -4.66 2.17
CA LYS A 105 -15.39 -5.31 1.58
C LYS A 105 -15.14 -5.84 0.18
N ILE A 106 -15.50 -7.11 -0.04
CA ILE A 106 -15.53 -7.74 -1.38
C ILE A 106 -16.92 -8.27 -1.77
N SER A 107 -17.83 -8.37 -0.80
CA SER A 107 -19.27 -8.59 -1.00
C SER A 107 -20.06 -8.10 0.22
N SER A 108 -21.38 -8.21 0.21
CA SER A 108 -22.21 -7.83 1.37
C SER A 108 -21.82 -8.59 2.65
N SER A 109 -21.42 -9.86 2.54
CA SER A 109 -21.10 -10.74 3.66
C SER A 109 -19.61 -11.07 3.82
N GLU A 110 -18.76 -10.71 2.85
CA GLU A 110 -17.36 -11.11 2.86
C GLU A 110 -16.40 -9.93 2.89
N ARG A 111 -15.31 -10.11 3.65
CA ARG A 111 -14.22 -9.15 3.78
C ARG A 111 -12.92 -9.82 3.38
N ARG A 112 -12.12 -9.17 2.54
CA ARG A 112 -10.73 -9.59 2.30
C ARG A 112 -9.85 -9.06 3.41
N THR A 113 -8.92 -9.88 3.88
CA THR A 113 -8.00 -9.50 4.96
C THR A 113 -6.58 -9.84 4.59
N PHE A 114 -5.71 -8.84 4.69
CA PHE A 114 -4.26 -8.96 4.62
C PHE A 114 -3.66 -8.58 5.97
N ASN A 115 -2.70 -9.37 6.44
CA ASN A 115 -1.99 -9.11 7.67
C ASN A 115 -0.53 -9.54 7.48
N PHE A 116 0.36 -8.57 7.30
CA PHE A 116 1.77 -8.81 7.07
C PHE A 116 2.56 -8.53 8.34
N ILE A 117 3.51 -9.40 8.66
CA ILE A 117 4.44 -9.27 9.76
C ILE A 117 5.85 -9.21 9.18
N LYS A 118 6.60 -8.18 9.54
CA LYS A 118 8.01 -8.04 9.19
C LYS A 118 8.82 -9.04 10.02
N ILE A 119 9.54 -9.94 9.34
CA ILE A 119 10.51 -10.84 9.99
C ILE A 119 11.91 -10.22 9.88
N SER A 120 12.25 -9.68 8.70
CA SER A 120 13.48 -8.94 8.45
C SER A 120 13.26 -7.89 7.34
N GLU A 121 14.31 -7.19 6.92
CA GLU A 121 14.23 -6.27 5.76
C GLU A 121 13.92 -6.98 4.44
N THR A 122 14.19 -8.28 4.36
CA THR A 122 14.04 -9.09 3.16
C THR A 122 13.07 -10.25 3.33
N GLU A 123 12.38 -10.37 4.48
CA GLU A 123 11.43 -11.45 4.74
C GLU A 123 10.19 -10.94 5.49
N ILE A 124 9.01 -11.35 5.00
CA ILE A 124 7.71 -11.09 5.63
C ILE A 124 6.91 -12.39 5.76
N GLU A 125 6.07 -12.44 6.78
CA GLU A 125 5.00 -13.42 6.89
C GLU A 125 3.67 -12.77 6.51
N SER A 126 2.94 -13.37 5.59
CA SER A 126 1.57 -12.99 5.28
C SER A 126 0.58 -13.93 5.98
N LYS A 127 -0.30 -13.34 6.78
CA LYS A 127 -1.45 -13.94 7.45
C LYS A 127 -2.71 -13.35 6.81
N GLY A 128 -3.77 -14.14 6.67
CA GLY A 128 -5.03 -13.70 6.04
C GLY A 128 -5.33 -14.44 4.75
N THR A 129 -5.82 -13.73 3.73
CA THR A 129 -6.28 -14.34 2.47
C THR A 129 -5.13 -14.92 1.64
N TYR A 130 -3.93 -14.33 1.72
CA TYR A 130 -2.79 -14.69 0.88
C TYR A 130 -1.60 -15.20 1.69
N LYS A 131 -1.74 -16.38 2.30
CA LYS A 131 -0.79 -16.88 3.32
C LYS A 131 0.53 -17.38 2.73
N GLY A 132 1.62 -17.13 3.47
CA GLY A 132 2.96 -17.65 3.17
C GLY A 132 4.07 -16.83 3.81
N ILE A 133 5.30 -17.35 3.68
CA ILE A 133 6.54 -16.59 3.90
C ILE A 133 7.01 -16.10 2.55
N PHE A 134 7.34 -14.81 2.48
CA PHE A 134 7.79 -14.17 1.25
C PHE A 134 9.12 -13.48 1.47
N THR A 135 9.98 -13.57 0.47
CA THR A 135 11.26 -12.87 0.43
C THR A 135 11.24 -11.76 -0.61
N LYS A 136 11.97 -10.68 -0.31
CA LYS A 136 12.06 -9.51 -1.18
C LYS A 136 12.92 -9.85 -2.41
N LYS A 137 12.44 -9.46 -3.60
CA LYS A 137 13.17 -9.61 -4.88
C LYS A 137 13.89 -8.34 -5.28
#